data_AF-A0A7X3WAB3-F1
#
_entry.id   AF-A0A7X3WAB3-F1
#
_cell.length_a   1.000
_cell.length_b   1.000
_cell.length_c   1.000
_cell.angle_alpha   90.00
_cell.angle_beta   90.00
_cell.angle_gamma   90.00
#
_symmetry.space_group_name_H-M   'P 1'
#
loop_
_entity.id
_entity.type
_entity.pdbx_description
1 polymer ?
#
loop_
_entity_poly.entity_id
_entity_poly.type
_entity_poly.pdbx_seq_one_letter_code
_entity_poly.pdbx_strand_id
1 'polypeptide(L)'
;MSTTVTVRGIDPADKAWLKREARQVGVSMEEFIRHMIREKRAKAEHRASPSEAFKRYFGPENGVELPESGHYAYRKVEFASERET
;
A
#
# COMPACT_ATOMS: atom_id res chain seq x y z
N MET A 1 13.34 -16.86 6.18
CA MET A 1 14.47 -15.91 6.11
C MET A 1 14.02 -14.58 6.70
N SER A 2 14.72 -14.01 7.68
CA SER A 2 14.37 -12.67 8.18
C SER A 2 14.81 -11.63 7.16
N THR A 3 13.89 -10.80 6.69
CA THR A 3 14.19 -9.67 5.80
C THR A 3 14.35 -8.43 6.67
N THR A 4 15.54 -7.82 6.66
CA THR A 4 15.84 -6.59 7.40
C THR A 4 15.68 -5.40 6.47
N VAL A 5 14.92 -4.38 6.89
CA VAL A 5 14.71 -3.13 6.16
C VAL A 5 15.18 -1.98 7.01
N THR A 6 16.03 -1.13 6.45
CA THR A 6 16.50 0.10 7.10
C THR A 6 15.82 1.31 6.49
N VAL A 7 15.09 2.06 7.30
CA VAL A 7 14.48 3.33 6.89
C VAL A 7 15.41 4.48 7.29
N ARG A 8 15.85 5.27 6.30
CA ARG A 8 16.67 6.47 6.50
C ARG A 8 15.82 7.70 6.28
N GLY A 9 16.17 8.82 6.92
CA GLY A 9 15.48 10.10 6.72
C GLY A 9 14.10 10.20 7.35
N ILE A 10 13.82 9.46 8.44
CA ILE A 10 12.58 9.66 9.20
C ILE A 10 12.65 11.02 9.90
N ASP A 11 11.57 11.79 9.77
CA ASP A 11 11.42 13.06 10.47
C ASP A 11 11.60 12.88 12.00
N PRO A 12 12.36 13.75 12.68
CA PRO A 12 12.59 13.61 14.11
C PRO A 12 11.31 13.57 14.96
N ALA A 13 10.25 14.29 14.57
CA ALA A 13 8.96 14.29 15.25
C ALA A 13 8.26 12.95 15.09
N ASP A 14 8.24 12.38 13.89
CA ASP A 14 7.69 11.04 13.64
C ASP A 14 8.44 9.97 14.43
N LYS A 15 9.77 10.07 14.49
CA LYS A 15 10.60 9.15 15.29
C LYS A 15 10.30 9.27 16.79
N ALA A 16 10.09 10.49 17.29
CA ALA A 16 9.72 10.72 18.69
C ALA A 16 8.32 10.18 19.01
N TRP A 17 7.37 10.40 18.10
CA TRP A 17 6.02 9.84 18.17
C TRP A 17 6.07 8.31 18.23
N LEU A 18 6.76 7.65 17.29
CA LEU A 18 6.92 6.18 17.25
C LEU A 18 7.50 5.61 18.54
N LYS A 19 8.51 6.27 19.12
CA LYS A 19 9.09 5.85 20.41
C LYS A 19 8.09 5.93 21.55
N ARG A 20 7.29 7.00 21.59
CA ARG A 20 6.29 7.20 22.65
C ARG A 20 5.19 6.15 22.57
N GLU A 21 4.66 5.91 21.37
CA GLU A 21 3.62 4.90 21.15
C GLU A 21 4.11 3.50 21.49
N ALA A 22 5.32 3.12 21.05
CA ALA A 22 5.91 1.82 21.40
C ALA A 22 6.04 1.64 22.91
N ARG A 23 6.46 2.69 23.64
CA ARG A 23 6.56 2.68 25.10
C ARG A 23 5.18 2.53 25.76
N GLN A 24 4.15 3.18 25.24
CA GLN A 24 2.79 3.08 25.77
C GLN A 24 2.23 1.66 25.64
N VAL A 25 2.59 0.96 24.55
CA VAL A 25 2.19 -0.44 24.31
C VAL A 25 3.14 -1.44 25.01
N GLY A 26 4.24 -0.97 25.61
CA GLY A 26 5.18 -1.82 26.35
C GLY A 26 6.10 -2.66 25.47
N VAL A 27 6.34 -2.26 24.22
CA VAL A 27 7.17 -2.97 23.25
C VAL A 27 8.35 -2.11 22.77
N SER A 28 9.32 -2.74 22.11
CA SER A 28 10.39 -1.99 21.43
C SER A 28 9.82 -1.23 20.22
N MET A 29 10.47 -0.13 19.85
CA MET A 29 10.08 0.65 18.66
C MET A 29 10.13 -0.20 17.39
N GLU A 30 11.11 -1.10 17.25
CA GLU A 30 11.20 -2.01 16.11
C GLU A 30 10.02 -2.97 16.06
N GLU A 31 9.67 -3.60 17.18
CA GLU A 31 8.56 -4.55 17.22
C GLU A 31 7.21 -3.85 16.98
N PHE A 32 7.05 -2.63 17.48
CA PHE A 32 5.89 -1.79 17.18
C PHE A 32 5.74 -1.51 15.68
N ILE A 33 6.82 -1.09 15.02
CA ILE A 33 6.83 -0.86 13.56
C ILE A 33 6.54 -2.15 12.80
N ARG A 34 7.15 -3.27 13.23
CA ARG A 34 6.91 -4.59 12.63
C ARG A 34 5.45 -4.99 12.70
N HIS A 35 4.80 -4.77 13.84
CA HIS A 35 3.38 -5.02 14.03
C HIS A 35 2.54 -4.16 13.08
N MET A 36 2.82 -2.86 13.02
CA MET A 36 2.13 -1.93 12.12
C MET A 36 2.24 -2.33 10.65
N ILE A 37 3.43 -2.73 10.19
CA ILE A 37 3.64 -3.23 8.82
C ILE A 37 2.84 -4.49 8.57
N ARG A 38 2.81 -5.44 9.51
CA ARG A 38 2.03 -6.68 9.39
C ARG A 38 0.54 -6.40 9.31
N GLU A 39 0.01 -5.52 10.15
CA GLU A 39 -1.41 -5.14 10.08
C GLU A 39 -1.77 -4.47 8.76
N LYS A 40 -0.91 -3.57 8.26
CA LYS A 40 -1.13 -2.90 6.97
C LYS A 40 -1.04 -3.90 5.81
N ARG A 41 -0.11 -4.85 5.86
CA ARG A 41 -0.04 -5.95 4.88
C ARG A 41 -1.27 -6.82 4.94
N ALA A 42 -1.71 -7.25 6.11
CA ALA A 42 -2.95 -8.02 6.25
C ALA A 42 -4.13 -7.26 5.65
N LYS A 43 -4.30 -5.97 5.97
CA LYS A 43 -5.35 -5.12 5.37
C LYS A 43 -5.21 -4.96 3.86
N ALA A 44 -3.99 -4.92 3.33
CA ALA A 44 -3.71 -4.84 1.89
C ALA A 44 -3.92 -6.18 1.17
N GLU A 45 -3.55 -7.30 1.78
CA GLU A 45 -3.80 -8.67 1.29
C GLU A 45 -5.29 -9.00 1.30
N HIS A 46 -6.07 -8.38 2.20
CA HIS A 46 -7.53 -8.46 2.19
C HIS A 46 -8.19 -7.54 1.14
N ARG A 47 -7.42 -6.77 0.35
CA ARG A 47 -7.97 -6.22 -0.89
C ARG A 47 -8.04 -7.36 -1.89
N ALA A 48 -9.25 -7.61 -2.40
CA ALA A 48 -9.45 -8.50 -3.53
C ALA A 48 -8.41 -8.17 -4.61
N SER A 49 -7.67 -9.18 -5.03
CA SER A 49 -6.79 -9.05 -6.18
C SER A 49 -7.61 -8.54 -7.38
N PRO A 50 -7.00 -7.83 -8.34
CA PRO A 50 -7.71 -7.43 -9.55
C PRO A 50 -8.46 -8.61 -10.17
N SER A 51 -7.83 -9.78 -10.24
CA SER A 51 -8.44 -11.03 -10.72
C SER A 51 -9.67 -11.48 -9.91
N GLU A 52 -9.65 -11.37 -8.58
CA GLU A 52 -10.82 -11.67 -7.74
C GLU A 52 -11.92 -10.64 -7.90
N ALA A 53 -11.57 -9.36 -8.06
CA ALA A 53 -12.54 -8.31 -8.37
C ALA A 53 -13.20 -8.59 -9.74
N PHE A 54 -12.42 -8.90 -10.77
CA PHE A 54 -12.92 -9.28 -12.09
C PHE A 54 -13.83 -10.52 -12.02
N LYS A 55 -13.43 -11.58 -11.31
CA LYS A 55 -14.28 -12.77 -11.11
C LYS A 55 -15.58 -12.45 -10.36
N ARG A 56 -15.54 -11.55 -9.38
CA ARG A 56 -16.75 -11.19 -8.61
C ARG A 56 -17.77 -10.42 -9.45
N TYR A 57 -17.32 -9.52 -10.32
CA TYR A 57 -18.21 -8.67 -11.12
C TYR A 57 -18.56 -9.29 -12.48
N PHE A 58 -17.60 -9.97 -13.13
CA PHE A 58 -17.74 -10.50 -14.50
C PHE A 58 -17.66 -12.03 -14.57
N GLY A 59 -17.46 -12.71 -13.44
CA GLY A 59 -17.43 -14.18 -13.39
C GLY A 59 -18.73 -14.86 -13.81
N PRO A 60 -19.93 -14.34 -13.44
CA PRO A 60 -21.19 -14.87 -13.95
C PRO A 60 -21.33 -14.80 -15.48
N GLU A 61 -20.62 -13.87 -16.12
CA GLU A 61 -20.67 -13.63 -17.56
C GLU A 61 -19.64 -14.48 -18.35
N ASN A 62 -18.83 -15.30 -17.67
CA ASN A 62 -17.80 -16.18 -18.25
C ASN A 62 -16.82 -15.48 -19.21
N GLY A 63 -16.55 -14.20 -18.94
CA GLY A 63 -15.71 -13.36 -19.79
C GLY A 63 -16.55 -12.56 -20.78
N VAL A 64 -16.46 -11.24 -20.68
CA VAL A 64 -17.05 -10.31 -21.65
C VAL A 64 -15.98 -9.94 -22.66
N GLU A 65 -16.25 -10.13 -23.94
CA GLU A 65 -15.45 -9.49 -25.00
C GLU A 65 -15.73 -7.99 -24.96
N LEU A 66 -14.70 -7.23 -24.61
CA LEU A 66 -14.74 -5.79 -24.77
C LEU A 66 -14.66 -5.49 -26.27
N PRO A 67 -15.45 -4.53 -26.78
CA PRO A 67 -15.31 -4.08 -28.16
C PRO A 67 -13.87 -3.60 -28.40
N GLU A 68 -13.39 -3.71 -29.64
CA GLU A 68 -12.05 -3.25 -30.00
C GLU A 68 -11.81 -1.86 -29.42
N SER A 69 -10.68 -1.70 -28.72
CA SER A 69 -10.30 -0.43 -28.13
C SER A 69 -10.08 0.57 -29.26
N GLY A 70 -11.12 1.37 -29.55
CA GLY A 70 -10.96 2.58 -30.33
C GLY A 70 -9.78 3.33 -29.73
N HIS A 71 -8.78 3.64 -30.56
CA HIS A 71 -7.49 4.20 -30.15
C HIS A 71 -7.65 5.50 -29.36
N TYR A 72 -8.02 5.40 -28.08
CA TYR A 72 -7.91 6.49 -27.13
C TYR A 72 -6.43 6.54 -26.81
N ALA A 73 -5.73 7.46 -27.48
CA ALA A 73 -4.37 7.83 -27.17
C ALA A 73 -4.27 7.96 -25.65
N TYR A 74 -3.54 7.04 -25.02
CA TYR A 74 -3.29 7.07 -23.59
C TYR A 74 -2.65 8.43 -23.27
N ARG A 75 -3.45 9.35 -22.72
CA ARG A 75 -2.93 10.63 -22.27
C ARG A 75 -2.20 10.34 -20.97
N LYS A 76 -0.87 10.31 -21.06
CA LYS A 76 0.02 10.19 -19.91
C LYS A 76 -0.41 11.20 -18.85
N VAL A 77 -0.91 10.70 -17.73
CA VAL A 77 -1.25 11.54 -16.58
C VAL A 77 0.06 11.89 -15.90
N GLU A 78 0.54 13.10 -16.13
CA GLU A 78 1.71 13.62 -15.42
C GLU A 78 1.24 14.14 -14.07
N PHE A 79 1.61 13.43 -13.00
CA PHE A 79 1.44 13.92 -11.65
C PHE A 79 2.44 15.05 -11.45
N ALA A 80 1.93 16.27 -11.28
CA ALA A 80 2.77 17.40 -10.93
C ALA A 80 3.52 17.08 -9.64
N SER A 81 4.85 17.04 -9.69
CA SER A 81 5.66 17.03 -8.49
C SER A 81 5.38 18.33 -7.74
N GLU A 82 4.74 18.23 -6.59
CA GLU A 82 4.63 19.34 -5.66
C GLU A 82 6.03 19.88 -5.41
N ARG A 83 6.23 21.14 -5.80
CA ARG A 83 7.47 21.87 -5.58
C ARG A 83 7.62 22.08 -4.08
N GLU A 84 8.70 21.54 -3.53
CA GLU A 84 9.28 22.07 -2.29
C GLU A 84 9.53 23.57 -2.48
N THR A 85 8.87 24.38 -1.65
CA THR A 85 9.38 25.66 -1.17
C THR A 85 8.84 25.92 0.22
#